data_AF-A0A832IBT9-F1
#
_entry.id   AF-A0A832IBT9-F1
#
_cell.length_a   1.000
_cell.length_b   1.000
_cell.length_c   1.000
_cell.angle_alpha   90.00
_cell.angle_beta   90.00
_cell.angle_gamma   90.00
#
_symmetry.space_group_name_H-M   'P 1'
#
loop_
_entity.id
_entity.type
_entity.pdbx_description
1 polymer ?
#
loop_
_entity_poly.entity_id
_entity_poly.type
_entity_poly.pdbx_seq_one_letter_code
_entity_poly.pdbx_strand_id
1 'polypeptide(L)'
;SLTIISTALIDTGSRMDEVIFEEFKGTGNMELHLDRRLADRRVFPAFDLIRSGTRKEELLIPKNNLNRIWILRRILQEMNPIDAMEFIIDKIRRTDTNQQFLDSMNQ
;
A
#
# COMPACT_ATOMS: atom_id res chain seq x y z
N SER A 1 -16.28 -17.76 2.56
CA SER A 1 -15.04 -17.64 1.75
C SER A 1 -13.88 -18.19 2.56
N LEU A 2 -12.75 -18.50 1.92
CA LEU A 2 -11.47 -18.77 2.58
C LEU A 2 -10.51 -17.66 2.18
N THR A 3 -9.94 -16.97 3.16
CA THR A 3 -8.98 -15.88 2.94
C THR A 3 -7.66 -16.27 3.58
N ILE A 4 -6.58 -16.25 2.80
CA ILE A 4 -5.22 -16.54 3.26
C ILE A 4 -4.40 -15.26 3.09
N ILE A 5 -3.75 -14.84 4.17
CA ILE A 5 -2.77 -13.75 4.17
C ILE A 5 -1.48 -14.34 4.71
N SER A 6 -0.41 -14.28 3.92
CA SER A 6 0.90 -14.79 4.29
C SER A 6 1.97 -13.71 4.12
N THR A 7 3.08 -13.88 4.81
CA THR A 7 4.28 -13.05 4.65
C THR A 7 5.25 -13.74 3.71
N ALA A 8 5.83 -13.00 2.78
CA ALA A 8 6.95 -13.45 1.96
C ALA A 8 8.19 -12.62 2.29
N LEU A 9 9.35 -13.26 2.31
CA LEU A 9 10.63 -12.56 2.44
C LEU A 9 11.16 -12.25 1.04
N ILE A 10 11.68 -11.04 0.87
CA ILE A 10 12.35 -10.57 -0.35
C ILE A 10 13.68 -9.93 0.05
N ASP A 11 14.57 -9.72 -0.92
CA ASP A 11 15.90 -9.14 -0.71
C ASP A 11 16.72 -9.86 0.37
N THR A 12 16.61 -11.19 0.44
CA THR A 12 17.37 -12.06 1.36
C THR A 12 18.77 -12.40 0.82
N GLY A 13 19.02 -12.12 -0.47
CA GLY A 13 20.21 -12.57 -1.19
C GLY A 13 20.11 -14.02 -1.71
N SER A 14 19.00 -14.72 -1.44
CA SER A 14 18.73 -16.06 -1.95
C SER A 14 17.96 -15.97 -3.27
N ARG A 15 18.55 -16.46 -4.36
CA ARG A 15 17.87 -16.60 -5.65
C ARG A 15 16.64 -17.51 -5.56
N MET A 16 16.62 -18.46 -4.62
CA MET A 16 15.47 -19.33 -4.40
C MET A 16 14.26 -18.53 -3.89
N ASP A 17 14.49 -17.58 -2.98
CA ASP A 17 13.43 -16.75 -2.40
C ASP A 17 12.84 -15.80 -3.46
N GLU A 18 13.69 -15.24 -4.33
CA GLU A 18 13.26 -14.42 -5.47
C GLU A 18 12.34 -15.20 -6.43
N VAL A 19 12.72 -16.43 -6.78
CA VAL A 19 11.90 -17.28 -7.66
C VAL A 19 10.57 -17.63 -7.00
N ILE A 20 10.58 -18.00 -5.71
CA ILE A 20 9.36 -18.31 -4.96
C ILE A 20 8.43 -17.09 -4.90
N PHE A 21 8.99 -15.90 -4.68
CA PHE A 21 8.22 -14.66 -4.62
C PHE A 21 7.51 -14.37 -5.95
N GLU A 22 8.19 -14.48 -7.09
CA GLU A 22 7.60 -14.23 -8.40
C GLU A 22 6.49 -15.24 -8.75
N GLU A 23 6.65 -16.51 -8.39
CA GLU A 23 5.60 -17.53 -8.56
C GLU A 23 4.35 -17.21 -7.70
N PHE A 24 4.55 -16.78 -6.46
CA PHE A 24 3.43 -16.37 -5.60
C PHE A 24 2.74 -15.10 -6.07
N LYS A 25 3.48 -14.16 -6.66
CA LYS A 25 2.95 -12.93 -7.26
C LYS A 25 2.00 -13.23 -8.42
N GLY A 26 2.30 -14.24 -9.23
CA GLY A 26 1.41 -14.72 -10.28
C GLY A 26 0.09 -15.27 -9.75
N THR A 27 0.15 -15.95 -8.59
CA THR A 27 -0.95 -16.69 -7.98
C THR A 27 -1.86 -15.83 -7.10
N GLY A 28 -1.28 -14.90 -6.34
CA GLY A 28 -1.99 -14.00 -5.44
C GLY A 28 -2.80 -12.91 -6.15
N ASN A 29 -3.70 -12.27 -5.41
CA ASN A 29 -4.51 -11.14 -5.90
C ASN A 29 -4.33 -9.85 -5.08
N MET A 30 -3.57 -9.89 -3.98
CA MET A 30 -3.21 -8.75 -3.14
C MET A 30 -1.71 -8.85 -2.80
N GLU A 31 -1.01 -7.72 -2.89
CA GLU A 31 0.36 -7.56 -2.44
C GLU A 31 0.47 -6.33 -1.53
N LEU A 32 1.09 -6.50 -0.37
CA LEU A 32 1.44 -5.41 0.54
C LEU A 32 2.95 -5.43 0.76
N HIS A 33 3.63 -4.49 0.12
CA HIS A 33 5.08 -4.37 0.16
C HIS A 33 5.50 -3.54 1.37
N LEU A 34 6.54 -3.99 2.06
CA LEU A 34 7.19 -3.28 3.17
C LEU A 34 8.54 -2.75 2.72
N ASP A 35 8.81 -1.46 2.92
CA ASP A 35 10.08 -0.84 2.55
C ASP A 35 11.04 -0.77 3.73
N ARG A 36 12.22 -1.38 3.58
CA ARG A 36 13.29 -1.36 4.60
C ARG A 36 13.72 0.07 4.93
N ARG A 37 13.74 0.99 3.95
CA ARG A 37 14.16 2.39 4.15
C ARG A 37 13.24 3.15 5.10
N LEU A 38 11.93 2.85 5.07
CA LEU A 38 10.95 3.40 6.02
C LEU A 38 11.21 2.85 7.43
N ALA A 39 11.39 1.53 7.53
CA ALA A 39 11.63 0.86 8.80
C ALA A 39 12.93 1.34 9.48
N ASP A 40 14.01 1.51 8.71
CA ASP A 40 15.31 2.01 9.21
C ASP A 40 15.18 3.43 9.78
N ARG A 41 14.31 4.26 9.20
CA ARG A 41 13.97 5.60 9.70
C ARG A 41 12.92 5.61 10.80
N ARG A 42 12.44 4.44 11.24
CA ARG A 42 11.37 4.26 12.23
C ARG A 42 10.03 4.90 11.82
N VAL A 43 9.76 4.99 10.52
CA VAL A 43 8.47 5.42 10.00
C VAL A 43 7.56 4.20 9.90
N PHE A 44 6.47 4.20 10.68
CA PHE A 44 5.52 3.09 10.72
C PHE A 44 4.08 3.56 10.48
N PRO A 45 3.26 2.78 9.74
CA PRO A 45 3.62 1.50 9.10
C PRO A 45 4.55 1.67 7.89
N ALA A 46 5.51 0.76 7.71
CA ALA A 46 6.55 0.86 6.69
C ALA A 46 6.08 0.40 5.30
N PHE A 47 4.87 0.79 4.88
CA PHE A 47 4.26 0.32 3.64
C PHE A 47 4.79 1.07 2.41
N ASP A 48 5.11 0.34 1.35
CA ASP A 48 5.28 0.94 0.02
C ASP A 48 3.89 1.08 -0.63
N LEU A 49 3.30 2.27 -0.51
CA LEU A 49 1.95 2.55 -1.01
C LEU A 49 1.84 2.46 -2.54
N ILE A 50 2.94 2.61 -3.26
CA ILE A 50 2.94 2.64 -4.73
C ILE A 50 3.04 1.23 -5.29
N ARG A 51 3.91 0.39 -4.72
CA ARG A 51 4.06 -1.02 -5.13
C ARG A 51 2.91 -1.90 -4.66
N SER A 52 2.29 -1.56 -3.52
CA SER A 52 1.19 -2.33 -2.96
C SER A 52 -0.13 -2.14 -3.71
N GLY A 53 -0.93 -3.20 -3.84
CA GLY A 53 -2.21 -3.15 -4.53
C GLY A 53 -3.00 -4.45 -4.50
N THR A 54 -4.26 -4.36 -4.94
CA THR A 54 -5.19 -5.50 -5.01
C THR A 54 -5.80 -5.55 -6.41
N ARG A 55 -5.81 -6.73 -7.04
CA ARG A 55 -6.49 -6.96 -8.32
C ARG A 55 -8.00 -6.90 -8.11
N LYS A 56 -8.70 -6.25 -9.05
CA LYS A 56 -10.17 -6.09 -9.02
C LYS A 56 -10.69 -5.37 -7.77
N GLU A 57 -9.95 -4.36 -7.29
CA GLU A 57 -10.34 -3.59 -6.09
C GLU A 57 -11.67 -2.84 -6.26
N GLU A 58 -12.15 -2.62 -7.50
CA GLU A 58 -13.47 -2.06 -7.80
C GLU A 58 -14.65 -2.91 -7.31
N LEU A 59 -14.42 -4.18 -7.02
CA LEU A 59 -15.42 -5.06 -6.41
C LEU A 59 -15.47 -4.93 -4.88
N LEU A 60 -14.43 -4.34 -4.28
CA LEU A 60 -14.26 -4.23 -2.82
C LEU A 60 -14.52 -2.81 -2.31
N ILE A 61 -14.29 -1.81 -3.16
CA ILE A 61 -14.33 -0.40 -2.78
C ILE A 61 -15.49 0.29 -3.49
N PRO A 62 -16.35 1.03 -2.76
CA PRO A 62 -17.38 1.86 -3.38
C PRO A 62 -16.79 2.84 -4.40
N LYS A 63 -17.47 3.03 -5.54
CA LYS A 63 -16.97 3.82 -6.69
C LYS A 63 -16.51 5.24 -6.31
N ASN A 64 -17.22 5.90 -5.40
CA ASN A 64 -16.87 7.24 -4.91
C ASN A 64 -15.52 7.24 -4.18
N ASN A 65 -15.28 6.25 -3.32
CA ASN A 65 -14.03 6.11 -2.58
C ASN A 65 -12.88 5.67 -3.52
N LEU A 66 -13.16 4.79 -4.48
CA LEU A 66 -12.17 4.31 -5.44
C LEU A 66 -11.57 5.45 -6.26
N ASN A 67 -12.41 6.36 -6.78
CA ASN A 67 -11.93 7.52 -7.54
C ASN A 67 -10.99 8.42 -6.71
N ARG A 68 -11.31 8.63 -5.43
CA ARG A 68 -10.49 9.43 -4.51
C ARG A 68 -9.16 8.74 -4.19
N ILE A 69 -9.18 7.44 -3.94
CA ILE A 69 -7.98 6.63 -3.72
C ILE A 69 -7.07 6.67 -4.97
N TRP A 70 -7.65 6.65 -6.17
CA TRP A 70 -6.87 6.76 -7.40
C TRP A 70 -6.18 8.12 -7.54
N ILE A 71 -6.88 9.21 -7.25
CA ILE A 71 -6.29 10.56 -7.20
C ILE A 71 -5.17 10.62 -6.17
N LEU A 72 -5.41 10.07 -4.96
CA LEU A 72 -4.40 10.00 -3.91
C LEU A 72 -3.14 9.27 -4.39
N ARG A 73 -3.31 8.09 -5.00
CA ARG A 73 -2.20 7.30 -5.55
C ARG A 73 -1.40 8.09 -6.58
N ARG A 74 -2.05 8.87 -7.46
CA ARG A 74 -1.35 9.72 -8.45
C ARG A 74 -0.48 10.78 -7.78
N ILE A 75 -0.98 11.43 -6.72
CA ILE A 75 -0.21 12.42 -5.97
C ILE A 75 1.00 11.76 -5.28
N LEU A 76 0.79 10.61 -4.66
CA LEU A 76 1.86 9.87 -3.97
C LEU A 76 2.94 9.36 -4.93
N GLN A 77 2.60 9.07 -6.19
CA GLN A 77 3.57 8.61 -7.21
C GLN A 77 4.62 9.66 -7.56
N GLU A 78 4.32 10.95 -7.36
CA GLU A 78 5.27 12.05 -7.60
C GLU A 78 6.24 12.25 -6.42
N MET A 79 5.96 11.62 -5.28
CA MET A 79 6.77 11.68 -4.07
C MET A 79 7.71 10.47 -3.98
N ASN A 80 8.81 10.62 -3.25
CA ASN A 80 9.57 9.44 -2.84
C ASN A 80 8.76 8.66 -1.75
N PRO A 81 9.03 7.35 -1.55
CA PRO A 81 8.24 6.53 -0.63
C PRO A 81 8.22 7.01 0.83
N ILE A 82 9.29 7.68 1.29
CA ILE A 82 9.40 8.20 2.65
C ILE A 82 8.44 9.39 2.82
N ASP A 83 8.56 10.38 1.92
CA ASP A 83 7.72 11.57 1.93
C ASP A 83 6.24 11.21 1.72
N ALA A 84 5.96 10.25 0.84
CA ALA A 84 4.60 9.74 0.60
C ALA A 84 3.98 9.16 1.88
N MET A 85 4.73 8.37 2.65
CA MET A 85 4.25 7.78 3.89
C MET A 85 4.06 8.83 4.99
N GLU A 86 5.02 9.74 5.16
CA GLU A 86 4.89 10.82 6.15
C GLU A 86 3.71 11.73 5.82
N PHE A 87 3.52 12.08 4.55
CA PHE A 87 2.38 12.85 4.08
C PHE A 87 1.04 12.16 4.43
N ILE A 88 0.92 10.86 4.13
CA ILE A 88 -0.30 10.11 4.44
C ILE A 88 -0.54 10.00 5.95
N ILE A 89 0.51 9.74 6.73
CA ILE A 89 0.40 9.66 8.19
C ILE A 89 -0.06 11.00 8.77
N ASP A 90 0.52 12.12 8.32
CA ASP A 90 0.10 13.46 8.77
C ASP A 90 -1.36 13.75 8.44
N LYS A 91 -1.83 13.36 7.25
CA LYS A 91 -3.23 13.58 6.85
C LYS A 91 -4.20 12.70 7.63
N ILE A 92 -3.93 11.39 7.74
CA ILE A 92 -4.80 10.46 8.44
C ILE A 92 -4.89 10.80 9.93
N ARG A 93 -3.79 11.23 10.56
CA ARG A 93 -3.77 11.63 11.99
C ARG A 93 -4.69 12.81 12.32
N ARG A 94 -5.10 13.60 11.33
CA ARG A 94 -6.02 14.75 11.52
C ARG A 94 -7.49 14.34 11.49
N THR A 95 -7.78 13.06 11.25
CA THR A 95 -9.13 12.53 11.08
C THR A 95 -9.33 11.30 11.94
N ASP A 96 -10.54 11.11 12.47
CA ASP A 96 -10.84 9.96 13.30
C ASP A 96 -11.13 8.70 12.47
N THR A 97 -11.51 8.88 11.20
CA THR A 97 -11.90 7.78 10.31
C THR A 97 -11.37 7.98 8.89
N ASN A 98 -11.12 6.86 8.20
CA ASN A 98 -10.76 6.88 6.78
C ASN A 98 -11.83 7.54 5.89
N GLN A 99 -13.10 7.45 6.28
CA GLN A 99 -14.18 8.10 5.55
C GLN A 99 -14.07 9.63 5.61
N GLN A 100 -13.85 10.19 6.80
CA GLN A 100 -13.59 11.63 6.97
C GLN A 100 -12.34 12.08 6.20
N PHE A 101 -11.26 11.29 6.23
CA PHE A 101 -10.06 11.56 5.42
C PHE A 101 -10.38 11.63 3.93
N LEU A 102 -11.05 10.61 3.38
CA LEU A 102 -11.42 10.60 1.97
C LEU A 102 -12.38 11.74 1.62
N ASP A 103 -13.31 12.10 2.50
CA ASP A 103 -14.22 13.22 2.29
C ASP A 103 -13.50 14.59 2.32
N SER A 104 -12.45 14.72 3.13
CA SER A 104 -11.63 15.94 3.20
C SER A 104 -10.80 16.23 1.94
N MET A 105 -10.58 15.22 1.08
CA MET A 105 -9.86 15.39 -0.20
C MET A 105 -10.67 16.16 -1.27
N ASN A 106 -11.95 16.43 -1.00
CA ASN A 106 -12.84 17.20 -1.88
C ASN A 106 -12.83 18.72 -1.60
N GLN A 107 -12.00 19.20 -0.67
CA GLN A 107 -11.75 20.62 -0.40
C GLN A 107 -10.36 21.03 -0.89
#